data_AF-A0A6N8HMV6-F1
#
_entry.id   AF-A0A6N8HMV6-F1
#
_cell.length_a   1.000
_cell.length_b   1.000
_cell.length_c   1.000
_cell.angle_alpha   90.00
_cell.angle_beta   90.00
_cell.angle_gamma   90.00
#
_symmetry.space_group_name_H-M   'P 1'
#
loop_
_entity.id
_entity.type
_entity.pdbx_description
1 polymer ?
#
loop_
_entity_poly.entity_id
_entity_poly.type
_entity_poly.pdbx_seq_one_letter_code
_entity_poly.pdbx_strand_id
1 'polypeptide(L)'
;MTFPFFHVLTFNFLTLPLKQTNWRDFIKSNNPAAAALLSKMGYTEKERTQVKFEFLRMMSKMELNPAKMRLIYGFFDRYLSLSEKEEEMVMEKVKHSPDMEKIMELPISYEEKGKRIGEEIGKEMGKKEVAASMLREGSPIDFIIKVTGLSHDEIEALKR
;
A
#
# COMPACT_ATOMS: atom_id res chain seq x y z
N MET A 1 -17.22 -34.60 -17.77
CA MET A 1 -18.15 -35.18 -18.77
C MET A 1 -17.36 -36.16 -19.61
N THR A 2 -17.78 -37.42 -19.68
CA THR A 2 -17.11 -38.48 -20.43
C THR A 2 -18.13 -39.11 -21.38
N PHE A 3 -17.80 -39.18 -22.68
CA PHE A 3 -18.58 -39.95 -23.65
C PHE A 3 -17.88 -41.29 -23.86
N PRO A 4 -18.62 -42.42 -23.96
CA PRO A 4 -18.05 -43.76 -23.97
C PRO A 4 -17.20 -44.10 -25.22
N PHE A 5 -17.16 -43.22 -26.22
CA PHE A 5 -16.47 -43.42 -27.50
C PHE A 5 -15.53 -42.27 -27.88
N PHE A 6 -15.40 -41.22 -27.05
CA PHE A 6 -14.61 -40.04 -27.42
C PHE A 6 -14.04 -39.31 -26.20
N HIS A 7 -12.73 -39.08 -26.20
CA HIS A 7 -12.07 -38.31 -25.16
C HIS A 7 -12.25 -36.81 -25.44
N VAL A 8 -13.10 -36.15 -24.64
CA VAL A 8 -13.55 -34.78 -24.96
C VAL A 8 -12.60 -33.69 -24.48
N LEU A 9 -11.74 -33.96 -23.48
CA LEU A 9 -10.84 -32.93 -22.95
C LEU A 9 -9.64 -33.52 -22.19
N THR A 10 -8.44 -33.11 -22.58
CA THR A 10 -7.19 -33.39 -21.85
C THR A 10 -6.59 -32.06 -21.39
N PHE A 11 -6.34 -31.93 -20.08
CA PHE A 11 -5.63 -30.77 -19.53
C PHE A 11 -4.18 -31.15 -19.22
N ASN A 12 -3.26 -30.45 -19.88
CA ASN A 12 -1.84 -30.50 -19.57
C ASN A 12 -1.46 -29.19 -18.88
N PHE A 13 -0.86 -29.26 -17.70
CA PHE A 13 -0.43 -28.09 -16.95
C PHE A 13 0.89 -28.34 -16.23
N LEU A 14 1.62 -27.26 -15.99
CA LEU A 14 2.78 -27.25 -15.12
C LEU A 14 2.36 -26.68 -13.76
N THR A 15 2.79 -27.33 -12.69
CA THR A 15 2.53 -26.89 -11.33
C THR A 15 3.71 -26.13 -10.76
N LEU A 16 3.46 -24.99 -10.14
CA LEU A 16 4.46 -24.24 -9.37
C LEU A 16 4.03 -24.16 -7.89
N PRO A 17 4.60 -24.99 -7.00
CA PRO A 17 4.20 -25.02 -5.59
C PRO A 17 4.85 -23.89 -4.78
N LEU A 18 4.35 -22.65 -4.93
CA LEU A 18 4.95 -21.44 -4.34
C LEU A 18 5.24 -21.55 -2.84
N LYS A 19 4.31 -22.09 -2.04
CA LYS A 19 4.50 -22.25 -0.59
C LYS A 19 5.67 -23.17 -0.20
N GLN A 20 6.07 -24.09 -1.09
CA GLN A 20 7.21 -24.99 -0.88
C GLN A 20 8.52 -24.40 -1.40
N THR A 21 8.45 -23.25 -2.09
CA THR A 21 9.60 -22.55 -2.64
C THR A 21 10.06 -21.47 -1.67
N ASN A 22 11.33 -21.50 -1.26
CA ASN A 22 11.87 -20.50 -0.33
C ASN A 22 12.04 -19.16 -1.04
N TRP A 23 11.45 -18.10 -0.48
CA TRP A 23 11.51 -16.76 -1.06
C TRP A 23 12.94 -16.22 -1.22
N ARG A 24 13.87 -16.66 -0.37
CA ARG A 24 15.28 -16.22 -0.39
C ARG A 24 16.02 -16.63 -1.66
N ASP A 25 15.59 -17.72 -2.29
CA ASP A 25 16.21 -18.22 -3.52
C ASP A 25 15.91 -17.27 -4.70
N PHE A 26 14.85 -16.46 -4.59
CA PHE A 26 14.34 -15.62 -5.67
C PHE A 26 14.60 -14.13 -5.46
N ILE A 27 14.95 -13.71 -4.24
CA ILE A 27 15.08 -12.28 -3.90
C ILE A 27 16.20 -11.55 -4.64
N LYS A 28 17.20 -12.30 -5.10
CA LYS A 28 18.31 -11.78 -5.90
C LYS A 28 18.04 -11.85 -7.41
N SER A 29 16.91 -12.41 -7.83
CA SER A 29 16.57 -12.53 -9.24
C SER A 29 16.14 -11.18 -9.82
N ASN A 30 16.36 -10.97 -11.11
CA ASN A 30 15.81 -9.83 -11.85
C ASN A 30 14.50 -10.23 -12.57
N ASN A 31 13.63 -10.99 -11.89
CA ASN A 31 12.38 -11.49 -12.46
C ASN A 31 11.16 -10.82 -11.80
N PRO A 32 10.37 -10.01 -12.55
CA PRO A 32 9.22 -9.30 -12.01
C PRO A 32 8.08 -10.23 -11.57
N ALA A 33 7.91 -11.38 -12.21
CA ALA A 33 6.91 -12.37 -11.80
C ALA A 33 7.31 -13.02 -10.46
N ALA A 34 8.61 -13.33 -10.29
CA ALA A 34 9.11 -13.80 -9.01
C ALA A 34 8.90 -12.74 -7.93
N ALA A 35 9.21 -11.47 -8.22
CA ALA A 35 9.00 -10.35 -7.30
C ALA A 35 7.55 -10.25 -6.80
N ALA A 36 6.56 -10.34 -7.69
CA ALA A 36 5.15 -10.35 -7.31
C ALA A 36 4.78 -11.57 -6.44
N LEU A 37 5.27 -12.75 -6.82
CA LEU A 37 4.94 -14.03 -6.18
C LEU A 37 5.68 -14.29 -4.86
N LEU A 38 6.72 -13.52 -4.53
CA LEU A 38 7.41 -13.57 -3.22
C LEU A 38 6.42 -13.50 -2.05
N SER A 39 5.35 -12.71 -2.20
CA SER A 39 4.23 -12.58 -1.24
C SER A 39 3.46 -13.88 -0.97
N LYS A 40 3.64 -14.93 -1.78
CA LYS A 40 3.03 -16.26 -1.63
C LYS A 40 4.04 -17.40 -1.55
N MET A 41 5.33 -17.10 -1.60
CA MET A 41 6.39 -18.08 -1.41
C MET A 41 6.51 -18.51 0.06
N GLY A 42 7.28 -19.56 0.33
CA GLY A 42 7.50 -20.06 1.68
C GLY A 42 8.36 -19.12 2.52
N TYR A 43 7.75 -18.39 3.44
CA TYR A 43 8.36 -17.61 4.52
C TYR A 43 7.58 -17.81 5.83
N THR A 44 8.20 -17.49 6.96
CA THR A 44 7.55 -17.51 8.29
C THR A 44 6.95 -16.14 8.62
N GLU A 45 5.97 -16.11 9.53
CA GLU A 45 5.34 -14.85 9.96
C GLU A 45 6.35 -13.81 10.46
N LYS A 46 7.41 -14.25 11.16
CA LYS A 46 8.47 -13.37 11.66
C LYS A 46 9.30 -12.73 10.54
N GLU A 47 9.33 -13.34 9.36
CA GLU A 47 10.10 -12.87 8.22
C GLU A 47 9.32 -11.90 7.33
N ARG A 48 8.01 -11.70 7.55
CA ARG A 48 7.16 -10.85 6.68
C ARG A 48 7.73 -9.46 6.44
N THR A 49 8.18 -8.78 7.51
CA THR A 49 8.83 -7.46 7.40
C THR A 49 10.13 -7.54 6.61
N GLN A 50 10.90 -8.63 6.74
CA GLN A 50 12.12 -8.85 5.97
C GLN A 50 11.81 -9.09 4.48
N VAL A 51 10.78 -9.88 4.18
CA VAL A 51 10.34 -10.16 2.80
C VAL A 51 9.92 -8.87 2.11
N LYS A 52 9.12 -8.01 2.77
CA LYS A 52 8.71 -6.69 2.24
C LYS A 52 9.91 -5.78 2.00
N PHE A 53 10.84 -5.69 2.96
CA PHE A 53 12.04 -4.88 2.82
C PHE A 53 12.90 -5.31 1.62
N GLU A 54 13.19 -6.61 1.52
CA GLU A 54 14.00 -7.10 0.40
C GLU A 54 13.24 -7.04 -0.93
N PHE A 55 11.91 -7.15 -0.92
CA PHE A 55 11.08 -6.91 -2.10
C PHE A 55 11.24 -5.46 -2.61
N LEU A 56 11.18 -4.46 -1.73
CA LEU A 56 11.40 -3.06 -2.12
C LEU A 56 12.82 -2.86 -2.69
N ARG A 57 13.81 -3.50 -2.07
CA ARG A 57 15.20 -3.48 -2.53
C ARG A 57 15.40 -4.20 -3.86
N MET A 58 14.66 -5.28 -4.10
CA MET A 58 14.65 -6.00 -5.38
C MET A 58 14.04 -5.09 -6.46
N MET A 59 12.90 -4.44 -6.16
CA MET A 59 12.22 -3.51 -7.06
C MET A 59 13.06 -2.29 -7.43
N SER A 60 13.81 -1.71 -6.48
CA SER A 60 14.68 -0.57 -6.76
C SER A 60 15.88 -0.89 -7.67
N LYS A 61 16.19 -2.18 -7.84
CA LYS A 61 17.22 -2.66 -8.77
C LYS A 61 16.65 -3.04 -10.14
N MET A 62 15.37 -3.37 -10.20
CA MET A 62 14.70 -3.65 -11.47
C MET A 62 14.33 -2.33 -12.13
N GLU A 63 14.97 -2.01 -13.25
CA GLU A 63 14.67 -0.83 -14.07
C GLU A 63 13.32 -0.97 -14.80
N LEU A 64 12.23 -1.03 -14.02
CA LEU A 64 10.87 -1.21 -14.51
C LEU A 64 10.22 0.13 -14.75
N ASN A 65 9.39 0.19 -15.80
CA ASN A 65 8.54 1.36 -16.00
C ASN A 65 7.52 1.50 -14.83
N PRO A 66 7.04 2.73 -14.55
CA PRO A 66 6.17 2.98 -13.39
C PRO A 66 4.88 2.16 -13.36
N ALA A 67 4.29 1.84 -14.53
CA ALA A 67 3.06 1.07 -14.61
C ALA A 67 3.27 -0.41 -14.21
N LYS A 68 4.34 -1.05 -14.72
CA LYS A 68 4.72 -2.41 -14.32
C LYS A 68 5.08 -2.47 -12.85
N MET A 69 5.80 -1.46 -12.37
CA MET A 69 6.19 -1.36 -10.98
C MET A 69 4.96 -1.32 -10.06
N ARG A 70 3.97 -0.47 -10.38
CA ARG A 70 2.68 -0.39 -9.67
C ARG A 70 1.92 -1.70 -9.69
N LEU A 71 1.88 -2.40 -10.82
CA LEU A 71 1.21 -3.69 -10.93
C LEU A 71 1.84 -4.75 -10.01
N ILE A 72 3.17 -4.87 -10.02
CA ILE A 72 3.90 -5.84 -9.21
C ILE A 72 3.76 -5.53 -7.72
N TYR A 73 3.92 -4.26 -7.34
CA TYR A 73 3.72 -3.84 -5.96
C TYR A 73 2.29 -4.11 -5.50
N GLY A 74 1.29 -3.71 -6.27
CA GLY A 74 -0.12 -3.89 -5.90
C GLY A 74 -0.48 -5.37 -5.72
N PHE A 75 0.09 -6.25 -6.54
CA PHE A 75 -0.05 -7.70 -6.35
C PHE A 75 0.63 -8.15 -5.06
N PHE A 76 1.89 -7.78 -4.85
CA PHE A 76 2.65 -8.18 -3.67
C PHE A 76 1.96 -7.72 -2.38
N ASP A 77 1.59 -6.45 -2.32
CA ASP A 77 1.02 -5.78 -1.15
C ASP A 77 -0.37 -6.33 -0.77
N ARG A 78 -1.19 -6.69 -1.77
CA ARG A 78 -2.48 -7.33 -1.56
C ARG A 78 -2.34 -8.69 -0.85
N TYR A 79 -1.25 -9.42 -1.07
CA TYR A 79 -1.07 -10.76 -0.50
C TYR A 79 -0.17 -10.81 0.72
N LEU A 80 0.76 -9.87 0.84
CA LEU A 80 1.58 -9.62 2.02
C LEU A 80 1.31 -8.19 2.49
N SER A 81 0.16 -8.04 3.17
CA SER A 81 -0.20 -6.80 3.85
C SER A 81 0.40 -6.79 5.25
N LEU A 82 1.06 -5.70 5.61
CA LEU A 82 1.64 -5.51 6.94
C LEU A 82 0.74 -4.61 7.79
N SER A 83 0.83 -4.77 9.11
CA SER A 83 0.25 -3.79 10.04
C SER A 83 1.03 -2.47 10.02
N GLU A 84 0.44 -1.39 10.53
CA GLU A 84 1.12 -0.08 10.57
C GLU A 84 2.47 -0.14 11.30
N LYS A 85 2.54 -0.87 12.42
CA LYS A 85 3.80 -1.07 13.16
C LYS A 85 4.85 -1.81 12.34
N GLU A 86 4.43 -2.82 11.58
CA GLU A 86 5.33 -3.57 10.72
C GLU A 86 5.82 -2.73 9.53
N GLU A 87 4.94 -1.92 8.93
CA GLU A 87 5.33 -0.96 7.89
C GLU A 87 6.32 0.08 8.43
N GLU A 88 6.10 0.61 9.63
CA GLU A 88 7.06 1.51 10.30
C GLU A 88 8.42 0.83 10.50
N MET A 89 8.44 -0.43 10.95
CA MET A 89 9.67 -1.20 11.08
C MET A 89 10.39 -1.40 9.75
N VAL A 90 9.64 -1.63 8.65
CA VAL A 90 10.23 -1.73 7.30
C VAL A 90 10.81 -0.39 6.88
N MET A 91 10.08 0.70 7.05
CA MET A 91 10.54 2.04 6.69
C MET A 91 11.76 2.47 7.50
N GLU A 92 11.81 2.12 8.78
CA GLU A 92 12.98 2.39 9.62
C GLU A 92 14.21 1.61 9.15
N LYS A 93 14.04 0.35 8.73
CA LYS A 93 15.11 -0.42 8.08
C LYS A 93 15.55 0.21 6.75
N VAL A 94 14.62 0.72 5.95
CA VAL A 94 14.93 1.41 4.67
C VAL A 94 15.81 2.64 4.92
N LYS A 95 15.48 3.48 5.92
CA LYS A 95 16.27 4.68 6.26
C LYS A 95 17.72 4.37 6.63
N HIS A 96 17.95 3.23 7.29
CA HIS A 96 19.29 2.79 7.69
C HIS A 96 20.01 1.95 6.63
N SER A 97 19.38 1.73 5.47
CA SER A 97 19.93 0.90 4.40
C SER A 97 20.71 1.74 3.38
N PRO A 98 21.75 1.17 2.75
CA PRO A 98 22.48 1.85 1.67
C PRO A 98 21.63 2.06 0.41
N ASP A 99 20.52 1.31 0.28
CA ASP A 99 19.59 1.40 -0.84
C ASP A 99 18.45 2.41 -0.57
N MET A 100 18.53 3.20 0.52
CA MET A 100 17.50 4.16 0.95
C MET A 100 17.04 5.03 -0.21
N GLU A 101 17.94 5.76 -0.85
CA GLU A 101 17.63 6.74 -1.88
C GLU A 101 16.82 6.12 -3.04
N LYS A 102 17.30 4.99 -3.56
CA LYS A 102 16.64 4.26 -4.65
C LYS A 102 15.28 3.69 -4.25
N ILE A 103 15.12 3.26 -3.00
CA ILE A 103 13.83 2.77 -2.50
C ILE A 103 12.86 3.94 -2.30
N MET A 104 13.33 5.10 -1.85
CA MET A 104 12.50 6.30 -1.68
C MET A 104 12.03 6.88 -3.02
N GLU A 105 12.82 6.72 -4.08
CA GLU A 105 12.43 7.10 -5.44
C GLU A 105 11.29 6.25 -6.02
N LEU A 106 11.01 5.07 -5.44
CA LEU A 106 9.89 4.24 -5.87
C LEU A 106 8.59 5.02 -5.64
N PRO A 107 7.80 5.34 -6.69
CA PRO A 107 6.58 6.14 -6.56
C PRO A 107 5.54 5.56 -5.59
N ILE A 108 5.68 4.27 -5.27
CA ILE A 108 4.70 3.44 -4.57
C ILE A 108 5.02 3.35 -3.07
N SER A 109 6.24 3.71 -2.66
CA SER A 109 6.69 3.57 -1.26
C SER A 109 5.89 4.42 -0.27
N TYR A 110 5.30 5.53 -0.74
CA TYR A 110 4.54 6.48 0.08
C TYR A 110 3.11 6.71 -0.39
N GLU A 111 2.67 6.10 -1.49
CA GLU A 111 1.40 6.47 -2.14
C GLU A 111 0.20 6.28 -1.19
N GLU A 112 0.10 5.14 -0.51
CA GLU A 112 -1.01 4.86 0.42
C GLU A 112 -0.93 5.69 1.70
N LYS A 113 0.29 6.00 2.18
CA LYS A 113 0.45 6.92 3.31
C LYS A 113 0.04 8.34 2.91
N GLY A 114 0.44 8.78 1.72
CA GLY A 114 0.09 10.08 1.15
C GLY A 114 -1.42 10.23 0.93
N LYS A 115 -2.09 9.19 0.41
CA LYS A 115 -3.56 9.16 0.28
C LYS A 115 -4.24 9.33 1.64
N ARG A 116 -3.83 8.57 2.66
CA ARG A 116 -4.40 8.69 4.01
C ARG A 116 -4.22 10.09 4.61
N ILE A 117 -3.01 10.63 4.55
CA ILE A 117 -2.72 12.00 5.01
C ILE A 117 -3.58 13.01 4.24
N GLY A 118 -3.69 12.85 2.91
CA GLY A 118 -4.51 13.71 2.06
C GLY A 118 -6.00 13.65 2.40
N GLU A 119 -6.53 12.45 2.71
CA GLU A 119 -7.92 12.27 3.14
C GLU A 119 -8.19 12.93 4.50
N GLU A 120 -7.28 12.79 5.47
CA GLU A 120 -7.41 13.45 6.78
C GLU A 120 -7.36 14.97 6.66
N ILE A 121 -6.39 15.51 5.92
CA ILE A 121 -6.30 16.94 5.64
C ILE A 121 -7.57 17.43 4.93
N GLY A 122 -8.04 16.69 3.92
CA GLY A 122 -9.25 17.02 3.17
C GLY A 122 -10.50 17.07 4.05
N LYS A 123 -10.66 16.11 4.97
CA LYS A 123 -11.77 16.10 5.94
C LYS A 123 -11.73 17.33 6.85
N GLU A 124 -10.56 17.67 7.38
CA GLU A 124 -10.41 18.83 8.27
C GLU A 124 -10.62 20.16 7.54
N MET A 125 -10.10 20.30 6.33
CA MET A 125 -10.37 21.49 5.51
C MET A 125 -11.86 21.60 5.16
N GLY A 126 -12.50 20.50 4.77
CA GLY A 126 -13.93 20.49 4.44
C GLY A 126 -14.82 20.91 5.61
N LYS A 127 -14.50 20.47 6.84
CA LYS A 127 -15.20 20.95 8.06
C LYS A 127 -15.09 22.46 8.21
N LYS A 128 -13.89 23.02 8.01
CA LYS A 128 -13.64 24.46 8.12
C LYS A 128 -14.34 25.26 7.03
N GLU A 129 -14.34 24.77 5.78
CA GLU A 129 -15.06 25.41 4.67
C GLU A 129 -16.58 25.44 4.89
N VAL A 130 -17.15 24.33 5.39
CA VAL A 130 -18.57 24.26 5.76
C VAL A 130 -18.89 25.22 6.91
N ALA A 131 -18.05 25.24 7.95
CA ALA A 131 -18.22 26.16 9.08
C ALA A 131 -18.15 27.63 8.65
N ALA A 132 -17.17 28.01 7.82
CA ALA A 132 -17.04 29.36 7.29
C ALA A 132 -18.23 29.77 6.41
N SER A 133 -18.77 28.84 5.62
CA SER A 133 -19.98 29.08 4.82
C SER A 133 -21.22 29.26 5.71
N MET A 134 -21.40 28.44 6.74
CA MET A 134 -22.49 28.60 7.71
C MET A 134 -22.39 29.90 8.51
N LEU A 135 -21.17 30.34 8.87
CA LEU A 135 -20.94 31.64 9.51
C LEU A 135 -21.37 32.80 8.60
N ARG A 136 -21.03 32.74 7.30
CA ARG A 136 -21.44 33.76 6.32
C ARG A 136 -22.95 33.83 6.14
N GLU A 137 -23.63 32.69 6.20
CA GLU A 137 -25.10 32.59 6.16
C GLU A 137 -25.78 32.97 7.50
N GLY A 138 -25.00 33.37 8.52
CA GLY A 138 -25.53 33.80 9.81
C GLY A 138 -25.98 32.67 10.75
N SER A 139 -25.53 31.43 10.51
CA SER A 139 -25.86 30.30 11.37
C SER A 139 -25.29 30.48 12.79
N PRO A 140 -26.02 30.11 13.85
CA PRO A 140 -25.52 30.18 15.23
C PRO A 140 -24.28 29.31 15.47
N ILE A 141 -23.33 29.79 16.28
CA ILE A 141 -22.06 29.10 16.55
C ILE A 141 -22.30 27.70 17.15
N ASP A 142 -23.22 27.57 18.10
CA ASP A 142 -23.55 26.28 18.74
C ASP A 142 -24.08 25.26 17.73
N PHE A 143 -24.80 25.71 16.70
CA PHE A 143 -25.27 24.86 15.62
C PHE A 143 -24.10 24.41 14.73
N ILE A 144 -23.17 25.32 14.43
CA ILE A 144 -21.98 25.00 13.63
C ILE A 144 -21.08 23.98 14.36
N ILE A 145 -20.81 24.18 15.65
CA ILE A 145 -20.06 23.22 16.50
C ILE A 145 -20.68 21.83 16.41
N LYS A 146 -22.01 21.74 16.55
CA LYS A 146 -22.73 20.47 16.51
C LYS A 146 -22.64 19.76 15.15
N VAL A 147 -22.65 20.51 14.06
CA VAL A 147 -22.67 19.94 12.69
C VAL A 147 -21.26 19.60 12.19
N THR A 148 -20.27 20.44 12.47
CA THR A 148 -18.89 20.25 11.95
C THR A 148 -17.98 19.52 12.93
N GLY A 149 -18.34 19.49 14.22
CA GLY A 149 -17.53 18.93 15.29
C GLY A 149 -16.28 19.76 15.62
N LEU A 150 -16.18 20.97 15.09
CA LEU A 150 -15.10 21.91 15.40
C LEU A 150 -15.29 22.54 16.77
N SER A 151 -14.18 22.87 17.43
CA SER A 151 -14.19 23.60 18.70
C SER A 151 -14.60 25.07 18.52
N HIS A 152 -14.98 25.71 19.62
CA HIS A 152 -15.34 27.14 19.62
C HIS A 152 -14.17 28.01 19.12
N ASP A 153 -12.95 27.74 19.59
CA ASP A 153 -11.74 28.47 19.21
C ASP A 153 -11.44 28.35 17.70
N GLU A 154 -11.67 27.17 17.11
CA GLU A 154 -11.50 26.95 15.67
C GLU A 154 -12.52 27.74 14.84
N ILE A 155 -13.76 27.87 15.32
CA ILE A 155 -14.81 28.64 14.63
C ILE A 155 -14.59 30.14 14.79
N GLU A 156 -14.11 30.60 15.95
CA GLU A 156 -13.75 32.01 16.13
C GLU A 156 -12.55 32.41 15.27
N ALA A 157 -11.58 31.51 15.08
CA ALA A 157 -10.46 31.74 14.17
C ALA A 157 -10.91 31.92 12.72
N LEU A 158 -12.04 31.32 12.31
CA LEU A 158 -12.63 31.47 10.97
C LEU A 158 -13.40 32.77 10.76
N LYS A 159 -13.64 33.56 11.82
CA LYS A 159 -14.29 34.89 11.73
C LYS A 159 -13.32 36.03 11.41
N ARG A 160 -12.00 35.77 11.45
CA ARG A 160 -10.96 36.72 11.04
C ARG A 160 -10.83 36.76 9.53
#